data_AF-A0AAV4WNX0-F1
#
_entry.id   AF-A0AAV4WNX0-F1
#
_cell.length_a   1.000
_cell.length_b   1.000
_cell.length_c   1.000
_cell.angle_alpha   90.00
_cell.angle_beta   90.00
_cell.angle_gamma   90.00
#
_symmetry.space_group_name_H-M   'P 1'
#
loop_
_entity.id
_entity.type
_entity.pdbx_description
1 polymer ?
#
loop_
_entity_poly.entity_id
_entity_poly.type
_entity_poly.pdbx_seq_one_letter_code
_entity_poly.pdbx_strand_id
1 'polypeptide(L)'
;MRSCLSHLDESDLKEVFEKKRDAYEFIKKFLNWPFQTSFIPVVNQLWSYLSNRDINELLLLITFQIRQGLGDFNYVDLLEEFWDQCPAHLKEGIQKPLLN
;
A
#
# COMPACT_ATOMS: atom_id res chain seq x y z
N MET A 1 -13.89 -11.64 1.54
CA MET A 1 -13.00 -11.75 0.36
C MET A 1 -11.56 -11.99 0.85
N ARG A 2 -11.33 -13.11 1.54
CA ARG A 2 -10.02 -13.57 2.03
C ARG A 2 -9.82 -14.95 1.39
N SER A 3 -8.98 -15.08 0.36
CA SER A 3 -8.34 -16.36 -0.07
C SER A 3 -7.73 -16.29 -1.48
N CYS A 4 -8.22 -15.44 -2.39
CA CYS A 4 -7.73 -15.48 -3.78
C CYS A 4 -6.34 -14.86 -4.00
N LEU A 5 -5.95 -13.87 -3.18
CA LEU A 5 -4.70 -13.12 -3.39
C LEU A 5 -3.44 -13.90 -2.98
N SER A 6 -3.56 -14.88 -2.09
CA SER A 6 -2.42 -15.75 -1.74
C SER A 6 -2.12 -16.81 -2.81
N HIS A 7 -2.95 -16.91 -3.85
CA HIS A 7 -2.83 -17.87 -4.94
C HIS A 7 -2.51 -17.23 -6.30
N LEU A 8 -2.48 -15.89 -6.38
CA LEU A 8 -2.04 -15.22 -7.60
C LEU A 8 -0.53 -15.36 -7.67
N ASP A 9 -0.06 -16.11 -8.65
CA ASP A 9 1.35 -16.19 -8.93
C ASP A 9 1.83 -14.91 -9.64
N GLU A 10 3.15 -14.75 -9.76
CA GLU A 10 3.74 -13.54 -10.34
C GLU A 10 3.32 -13.33 -11.81
N SER A 11 2.95 -14.40 -12.53
CA SER A 11 2.41 -14.36 -13.88
C SER A 11 0.99 -13.81 -13.91
N ASP A 12 0.11 -14.26 -13.01
CA ASP A 12 -1.26 -13.75 -12.90
C ASP A 12 -1.25 -12.26 -12.52
N LEU A 13 -0.35 -11.86 -11.61
CA LEU A 13 -0.19 -10.45 -11.23
C LEU A 13 0.32 -9.62 -12.40
N LYS A 14 1.19 -10.17 -13.25
CA LYS A 14 1.73 -9.46 -14.41
C LYS A 14 0.67 -9.23 -15.49
N GLU A 15 -0.22 -10.20 -15.72
CA GLU A 15 -1.36 -10.06 -16.64
C GLU A 15 -2.37 -9.03 -16.13
N VAL A 16 -2.59 -8.98 -14.81
CA VAL A 16 -3.51 -8.01 -14.18
C VAL A 16 -2.92 -6.60 -14.10
N PHE A 17 -1.60 -6.48 -13.91
CA PHE A 17 -0.90 -5.20 -13.70
C PHE A 17 0.11 -4.87 -14.80
N GLU A 18 -0.22 -5.22 -16.06
CA GLU A 18 0.59 -4.86 -17.24
C GLU A 18 0.90 -3.35 -17.31
N LYS A 19 0.03 -2.51 -16.72
CA LYS A 19 0.28 -1.08 -16.53
C LYS A 19 0.51 -0.78 -15.05
N LYS A 20 1.65 -0.15 -14.74
CA LYS A 20 2.02 0.27 -13.37
C LYS A 20 0.90 1.02 -12.61
N ARG A 21 0.10 1.82 -13.34
CA ARG A 21 -1.02 2.57 -12.77
C ARG A 21 -2.09 1.67 -12.14
N ASP A 22 -2.24 0.44 -12.62
CA ASP A 22 -3.28 -0.47 -12.18
C ASP A 22 -2.96 -1.06 -10.80
N ALA A 23 -1.67 -1.23 -10.46
CA ALA A 23 -1.23 -1.71 -9.15
C ALA A 23 -1.54 -0.72 -8.03
N TYR A 24 -1.25 0.58 -8.25
CA TYR A 24 -1.59 1.63 -7.29
C TYR A 24 -3.10 1.72 -7.03
N GLU A 25 -3.91 1.80 -8.10
CA GLU A 25 -5.38 1.90 -7.98
C GLU A 25 -5.97 0.66 -7.30
N PHE A 26 -5.35 -0.50 -7.48
CA PHE A 26 -5.73 -1.72 -6.78
C PHE A 26 -5.37 -1.68 -5.30
N ILE A 27 -4.12 -1.39 -4.95
CA ILE A 27 -3.64 -1.33 -3.56
C ILE A 27 -4.41 -0.29 -2.73
N LYS A 28 -4.71 0.87 -3.31
CA LYS A 28 -5.47 1.94 -2.65
C LYS A 28 -6.82 1.47 -2.09
N LYS A 29 -7.47 0.48 -2.71
CA LYS A 29 -8.76 -0.06 -2.23
C LYS A 29 -8.62 -0.72 -0.86
N PHE A 30 -7.44 -1.26 -0.55
CA PHE A 30 -7.15 -1.91 0.71
C PHE A 30 -6.92 -0.93 1.85
N LEU A 31 -6.83 0.39 1.61
CA LEU A 31 -6.78 1.38 2.70
C LEU A 31 -8.14 1.65 3.34
N ASN A 32 -9.23 1.15 2.76
CA ASN A 32 -10.59 1.38 3.25
C ASN A 32 -11.17 0.13 3.92
N TRP A 33 -12.11 0.35 4.81
CA TRP A 33 -12.87 -0.72 5.45
C TRP A 33 -13.61 -1.57 4.40
N PRO A 34 -13.63 -2.92 4.53
CA PRO A 34 -13.07 -3.76 5.61
C PRO A 34 -11.68 -4.36 5.32
N PHE A 35 -10.95 -3.81 4.34
CA PHE A 35 -9.79 -4.50 3.74
C PHE A 35 -8.43 -4.09 4.30
N GLN A 36 -8.38 -3.20 5.30
CA GLN A 36 -7.12 -2.64 5.81
C GLN A 36 -6.11 -3.70 6.28
N THR A 37 -6.59 -4.77 6.91
CA THR A 37 -5.73 -5.89 7.35
C THR A 37 -5.01 -6.61 6.21
N SER A 38 -5.45 -6.45 4.97
CA SER A 38 -4.83 -7.06 3.79
C SER A 38 -3.89 -6.10 3.04
N PHE A 39 -3.80 -4.83 3.43
CA PHE A 39 -3.01 -3.83 2.71
C PHE A 39 -1.52 -4.21 2.62
N ILE A 40 -0.88 -4.53 3.74
CA ILE A 40 0.54 -4.89 3.77
C ILE A 40 0.83 -6.21 3.01
N PRO A 41 0.07 -7.31 3.23
CA PRO A 41 0.24 -8.51 2.42
C PRO A 41 0.17 -8.26 0.91
N VAL A 42 -0.75 -7.41 0.46
CA VAL A 42 -0.94 -7.10 -0.96
C VAL A 42 0.19 -6.21 -1.49
N VAL A 43 0.58 -5.16 -0.76
CA VAL A 43 1.65 -4.27 -1.24
C VAL A 43 2.98 -5.00 -1.36
N ASN A 44 3.25 -5.96 -0.46
CA ASN A 44 4.47 -6.77 -0.49
C ASN A 44 4.63 -7.61 -1.75
N GLN A 45 3.52 -8.02 -2.35
CA GLN A 45 3.52 -8.75 -3.62
C GLN A 45 3.66 -7.82 -4.83
N LEU A 46 3.43 -6.52 -4.64
CA LEU A 46 3.27 -5.56 -5.75
C LEU A 46 4.35 -4.48 -5.79
N TRP A 47 5.38 -4.54 -4.95
CA TRP A 47 6.46 -3.56 -4.92
C TRP A 47 7.09 -3.31 -6.30
N SER A 48 7.30 -4.35 -7.10
CA SER A 48 7.91 -4.25 -8.44
C SER A 48 7.08 -3.46 -9.45
N TYR A 49 5.78 -3.31 -9.20
CA TYR A 49 4.85 -2.56 -10.05
C TYR A 49 4.67 -1.10 -9.61
N LEU A 50 5.14 -0.75 -8.41
CA LEU A 50 5.03 0.59 -7.85
C LEU A 50 6.22 1.47 -8.24
N SER A 51 5.93 2.75 -8.44
CA SER A 51 6.92 3.81 -8.58
C SER A 51 7.09 4.57 -7.26
N ASN A 52 8.16 5.35 -7.16
CA ASN A 52 8.37 6.27 -6.04
C ASN A 52 7.19 7.24 -5.86
N ARG A 53 6.57 7.67 -6.98
CA ARG A 53 5.37 8.50 -6.95
C ARG A 53 4.20 7.78 -6.27
N ASP A 54 3.98 6.51 -6.60
CA ASP A 54 2.91 5.73 -6.00
C ASP A 54 3.12 5.54 -4.49
N ILE A 55 4.37 5.33 -4.05
CA ILE A 55 4.72 5.30 -2.63
C ILE A 55 4.34 6.60 -1.94
N ASN A 56 4.75 7.74 -2.51
CA ASN A 56 4.44 9.05 -1.94
C ASN A 56 2.92 9.29 -1.87
N GLU A 57 2.17 8.91 -2.90
CA GLU A 57 0.71 9.03 -2.90
C GLU A 57 0.05 8.11 -1.85
N LEU A 58 0.52 6.87 -1.68
CA LEU A 58 0.02 5.96 -0.64
C LEU A 58 0.30 6.49 0.77
N LEU A 59 1.49 7.06 1.02
CA LEU A 59 1.83 7.70 2.30
C LEU A 59 0.90 8.88 2.61
N LEU A 60 0.60 9.72 1.62
CA LEU A 60 -0.34 10.81 1.76
C LEU A 60 -1.75 10.31 2.11
N LEU A 61 -2.20 9.23 1.46
CA LEU A 61 -3.50 8.63 1.75
C LEU A 61 -3.57 8.05 3.16
N ILE A 62 -2.55 7.30 3.60
CA ILE A 62 -2.50 6.76 4.97
C ILE A 62 -2.50 7.90 5.99
N THR A 63 -1.69 8.93 5.77
CA THR A 63 -1.63 10.11 6.64
C THR A 63 -2.97 10.85 6.70
N PHE A 64 -3.68 10.93 5.56
CA PHE A 64 -5.03 11.49 5.52
C PHE A 64 -6.00 10.67 6.39
N GLN A 65 -5.97 9.33 6.31
CA GLN A 65 -6.82 8.48 7.16
C GLN A 65 -6.52 8.66 8.65
N ILE A 66 -5.25 8.80 9.04
CA ILE A 66 -4.85 9.11 10.42
C ILE A 66 -5.48 10.43 10.88
N ARG A 67 -5.37 11.49 10.05
CA ARG A 67 -5.90 12.82 10.38
C ARG A 67 -7.42 12.88 10.47
N GLN A 68 -8.10 12.03 9.71
CA GLN A 68 -9.56 11.90 9.80
C GLN A 68 -10.01 11.25 11.11
N GLY A 69 -9.10 10.63 11.88
CA GLY A 69 -9.40 10.04 13.17
C GLY A 69 -10.34 8.83 13.09
N LEU A 70 -10.28 8.07 11.98
CA LEU A 70 -11.10 6.87 11.83
C LEU A 70 -10.68 5.82 12.86
N GLY A 71 -11.49 5.63 13.90
CA GLY A 71 -11.21 4.72 15.01
C GLY A 71 -11.36 3.23 14.69
N ASP A 72 -11.79 2.88 13.49
CA ASP A 72 -12.08 1.48 13.10
C ASP A 72 -10.82 0.68 12.74
N PHE A 73 -9.67 1.35 12.58
CA PHE A 73 -8.41 0.72 12.21
C PHE A 73 -7.20 1.57 12.64
N ASN A 74 -6.12 0.93 13.11
CA ASN A 74 -4.91 1.65 13.51
C ASN A 74 -4.06 2.01 12.28
N TYR A 75 -4.35 3.16 11.68
CA TYR A 75 -3.59 3.67 10.53
C TYR A 75 -2.17 4.15 10.89
N VAL A 76 -1.89 4.43 12.17
CA VAL A 76 -0.53 4.77 12.62
C VAL A 76 0.37 3.56 12.49
N ASP A 77 -0.05 2.40 13.05
CA ASP A 77 0.71 1.14 12.93
C ASP A 77 0.88 0.75 11.46
N LEU A 78 -0.16 0.95 10.64
CA LEU A 78 -0.07 0.69 9.20
C LEU A 78 0.97 1.56 8.50
N LEU A 79 1.05 2.85 8.85
CA LEU A 79 2.05 3.75 8.29
C LEU A 79 3.46 3.31 8.65
N GLU A 80 3.67 2.92 9.90
CA GLU A 80 4.96 2.43 10.38
C GLU A 80 5.36 1.14 9.67
N GLU A 81 4.45 0.16 9.61
CA GLU A 81 4.71 -1.11 8.96
C GLU A 81 4.97 -0.94 7.45
N PHE A 82 4.16 -0.13 6.77
CA PHE A 82 4.36 0.19 5.35
C PHE A 82 5.69 0.88 5.12
N TRP A 83 6.01 1.88 5.96
CA TRP A 83 7.28 2.59 5.85
C TRP A 83 8.46 1.69 6.19
N ASP A 84 8.37 0.72 7.08
CA ASP A 84 9.50 -0.17 7.36
C ASP A 84 9.72 -1.16 6.21
N GLN A 85 8.65 -1.75 5.68
CA GLN A 85 8.73 -2.80 4.65
C GLN A 85 8.99 -2.27 3.23
N CYS A 86 8.77 -0.98 2.97
CA CYS A 86 8.97 -0.44 1.63
C CYS A 86 10.45 -0.56 1.16
N PRO A 87 10.73 -0.98 -0.08
CA PRO A 87 12.10 -1.09 -0.58
C PRO A 87 12.87 0.24 -0.58
N ALA A 88 14.15 0.21 -0.23
CA ALA A 88 14.97 1.43 -0.11
C ALA A 88 15.00 2.27 -1.40
N HIS A 89 15.12 1.63 -2.57
CA HIS A 89 15.09 2.30 -3.88
C HIS A 89 13.75 2.94 -4.23
N LEU A 90 12.66 2.58 -3.53
CA LEU A 90 11.35 3.19 -3.69
C LEU A 90 11.09 4.33 -2.71
N LYS A 91 11.90 4.45 -1.65
CA LYS A 91 11.87 5.55 -0.67
C LYS A 91 12.90 6.63 -0.97
N GLU A 92 13.75 6.45 -1.97
CA GLU A 92 14.82 7.39 -2.26
C GLU A 92 14.23 8.77 -2.61
N GLY A 93 14.63 9.79 -1.86
CA GLY A 93 14.08 11.15 -2.01
C GLY A 93 12.69 11.37 -1.41
N ILE A 94 12.10 10.36 -0.75
CA ILE A 94 10.84 10.48 0.01
C ILE A 94 11.16 10.62 1.50
N GLN A 95 10.53 11.59 2.17
CA GLN A 95 10.61 11.71 3.63
C GLN A 95 9.46 10.95 4.27
N LYS A 96 9.76 10.21 5.35
CA LYS A 96 8.71 9.60 6.19
C LYS A 96 7.78 10.72 6.68
N PRO A 97 6.45 10.59 6.52
CA PRO A 97 5.52 11.56 7.09
C PRO A 97 5.71 11.66 8.61
N LEU A 98 5.83 12.88 9.12
CA LEU A 98 5.81 13.14 10.56
C LEU A 98 4.36 13.20 11.04
N LEU A 99 4.05 12.41 12.06
CA LEU A 99 2.75 12.40 12.74
C LEU A 99 2.81 13.41 13.89
N ASN A 100 2.65 14.70 13.56
CA ASN A 100 2.57 15.80 14.52
C ASN A 100 1.15 16.30 14.64
#